data_AF-U3TUJ8-F1
#
_entry.id   AF-U3TUJ8-F1
#
_cell.length_a   1.000
_cell.length_b   1.000
_cell.length_c   1.000
_cell.angle_alpha   90.00
_cell.angle_beta   90.00
_cell.angle_gamma   90.00
#
_symmetry.space_group_name_H-M   'P 1'
#
loop_
_entity.id
_entity.type
_entity.pdbx_description
1 polymer ?
#
loop_
_entity_poly.entity_id
_entity_poly.type
_entity_poly.pdbx_seq_one_letter_code
_entity_poly.pdbx_strand_id
1 'polypeptide(L)'
;MSKKNPRWQLAKKILTWLFFIAVIVLLVVYARKVNWEDVYKVIVGYNRYVVLSAAALVVVSYLTYGLYDLIGRAYCGHKLAKRQVMLVSFICYAFNLTLSTWVGGVAMRYRLYSRLGLPGGTITRIFSLSIATNWLGYILLGGVVFIAGIVPIPPGWFIGEGTLRVIGAVLLAMVAVYL
;
A
#
# COMPACT_ATOMS: atom_id res chain seq x y z
N MET A 1 -33.08 -15.27 -3.51
CA MET A 1 -32.43 -14.80 -2.27
C MET A 1 -32.02 -16.01 -1.43
N SER A 2 -30.72 -16.33 -1.37
CA SER A 2 -30.21 -17.54 -0.68
C SER A 2 -30.36 -17.40 0.85
N LYS A 3 -31.09 -18.35 1.48
CA LYS A 3 -31.27 -18.44 2.94
C LYS A 3 -29.90 -18.67 3.60
N LYS A 4 -29.25 -17.61 4.08
CA LYS A 4 -27.99 -17.71 4.85
C LYS A 4 -28.28 -18.44 6.17
N ASN A 5 -27.76 -19.67 6.31
CA ASN A 5 -27.90 -20.47 7.52
C ASN A 5 -27.38 -19.71 8.76
N PRO A 6 -28.19 -19.53 9.81
CA PRO A 6 -27.82 -18.76 11.01
C PRO A 6 -26.59 -19.34 11.73
N ARG A 7 -26.41 -20.67 11.69
CA ARG A 7 -25.23 -21.37 12.25
C ARG A 7 -23.91 -20.96 11.57
N TRP A 8 -23.94 -20.66 10.27
CA TRP A 8 -22.74 -20.23 9.53
C TRP A 8 -22.33 -18.79 9.88
N GLN A 9 -23.31 -17.91 10.16
CA GLN A 9 -23.02 -16.56 10.63
C GLN A 9 -22.44 -16.57 12.05
N LEU A 10 -22.96 -17.44 12.92
CA LEU A 10 -22.46 -17.64 14.28
C LEU A 10 -21.03 -18.21 14.27
N ALA A 11 -20.76 -19.24 13.46
CA ALA A 11 -19.42 -19.79 13.28
C ALA A 11 -18.42 -18.75 12.79
N LYS A 12 -18.79 -17.94 11.79
CA LYS A 12 -17.95 -16.82 11.32
C LYS A 12 -17.67 -15.81 12.43
N LYS A 13 -18.68 -15.44 13.22
CA LYS A 13 -18.53 -14.47 14.32
C LYS A 13 -17.59 -15.00 15.41
N ILE A 14 -17.71 -16.28 15.78
CA ILE A 14 -16.82 -16.94 16.74
C ILE A 14 -15.39 -16.99 16.20
N LEU A 15 -15.20 -17.39 14.94
CA LEU A 15 -13.88 -17.45 14.31
C LEU A 15 -13.21 -16.07 14.27
N THR A 16 -13.96 -15.02 13.91
CA THR A 16 -13.46 -13.64 13.92
C THR A 16 -13.04 -13.21 15.33
N TRP A 17 -13.86 -13.47 16.35
CA TRP A 17 -13.50 -13.16 17.74
C TRP A 17 -12.27 -13.92 18.21
N LEU A 18 -12.20 -15.22 17.91
CA LEU A 18 -11.05 -16.05 18.25
C LEU A 18 -9.77 -15.55 17.56
N PHE A 19 -9.86 -15.14 16.30
CA PHE A 19 -8.75 -14.52 15.58
C PHE A 19 -8.28 -13.21 16.25
N PHE A 20 -9.20 -12.30 16.59
CA PHE A 20 -8.83 -11.07 17.27
C PHE A 20 -8.22 -11.32 18.66
N ILE A 21 -8.77 -12.26 19.43
CA ILE A 21 -8.20 -12.67 20.72
C ILE A 21 -6.79 -13.23 20.52
N ALA A 22 -6.58 -14.11 19.54
CA ALA A 22 -5.27 -14.67 19.24
C ALA A 22 -4.25 -13.57 18.86
N VAL A 23 -4.66 -12.59 18.05
CA VAL A 23 -3.83 -11.42 17.71
C VAL A 23 -3.49 -10.60 18.95
N ILE A 24 -4.45 -10.31 19.82
CA ILE A 24 -4.21 -9.56 21.07
C ILE A 24 -3.26 -10.32 21.98
N VAL A 25 -3.47 -11.63 22.17
CA VAL A 25 -2.58 -12.47 22.98
C VAL A 25 -1.18 -12.47 22.40
N LEU A 26 -1.03 -12.63 21.09
CA LEU A 26 0.27 -12.59 20.42
C LEU A 26 0.98 -11.26 20.64
N LEU A 27 0.26 -10.14 20.44
CA LEU A 27 0.77 -8.79 20.68
C LEU A 27 1.22 -8.61 22.13
N VAL A 28 0.43 -9.08 23.11
CA VAL A 28 0.76 -8.98 24.54
C VAL A 28 1.97 -9.85 24.89
N VAL A 29 2.05 -11.08 24.37
CA VAL A 29 3.20 -11.98 24.60
C VAL A 29 4.47 -11.36 24.02
N TYR A 30 4.42 -10.80 22.82
CA TYR A 30 5.57 -10.09 22.24
C TYR A 30 5.91 -8.81 23.02
N ALA A 31 4.91 -8.01 23.36
CA ALA A 31 5.09 -6.77 24.11
C ALA A 31 5.69 -6.99 25.51
N ARG A 32 5.39 -8.12 26.17
CA ARG A 32 6.03 -8.48 27.46
C ARG A 32 7.49 -8.92 27.29
N LYS A 33 7.89 -9.41 26.12
CA LYS A 33 9.30 -9.75 25.82
C LYS A 33 10.13 -8.53 25.45
N VAL A 34 9.48 -7.39 25.16
CA VAL A 34 10.16 -6.13 24.85
C VAL A 34 10.57 -5.44 26.13
N ASN A 35 11.85 -5.08 26.24
CA ASN A 35 12.35 -4.24 27.31
C ASN A 35 11.98 -2.77 27.03
N TRP A 36 11.00 -2.24 27.75
CA TRP A 36 10.47 -0.90 27.52
C TRP A 36 11.47 0.21 27.83
N GLU A 37 12.46 -0.03 28.70
CA GLU A 37 13.54 0.92 28.93
C GLU A 37 14.43 1.08 27.69
N ASP A 38 14.73 -0.02 27.00
CA ASP A 38 15.53 0.02 25.78
C ASP A 38 14.77 0.71 24.65
N VAL A 39 13.45 0.48 24.54
CA VAL A 39 12.60 1.21 23.60
C VAL A 39 12.63 2.72 23.86
N TYR A 40 12.54 3.14 25.12
CA TYR A 40 12.61 4.55 25.47
C TYR A 40 13.98 5.16 25.13
N LYS A 41 15.07 4.47 25.47
CA LYS A 41 16.44 4.89 25.13
C LYS A 41 16.64 5.01 23.63
N VAL A 42 16.10 4.08 22.84
CA VAL A 42 16.15 4.14 21.38
C VAL A 42 15.35 5.33 20.83
N ILE A 43 14.12 5.54 21.31
CA ILE A 43 13.26 6.66 20.84
C ILE A 43 13.92 8.03 21.13
N VAL A 44 14.49 8.20 22.32
CA VAL A 44 15.14 9.47 22.70
C VAL A 44 16.53 9.60 22.08
N GLY A 45 17.25 8.50 21.91
CA GLY A 45 18.57 8.44 21.29
C GLY A 45 18.56 8.51 19.76
N TYR A 46 17.39 8.55 19.12
CA TYR A 46 17.31 8.62 17.66
C TYR A 46 17.93 9.92 17.15
N ASN A 47 18.84 9.78 16.17
CA ASN A 47 19.43 10.92 15.51
C ASN A 47 18.34 11.75 14.82
N ARG A 48 18.24 13.04 15.18
CA ARG A 48 17.26 13.97 14.62
C ARG A 48 17.33 14.06 13.10
N TYR A 49 18.53 13.93 12.52
CA TYR A 49 18.72 13.93 11.07
C TYR A 49 18.05 12.74 10.39
N VAL A 50 18.11 11.55 11.00
CA VAL A 50 17.45 10.35 10.47
C VAL A 50 15.93 10.54 10.49
N VAL A 51 15.38 11.03 11.60
CA VAL A 51 13.93 11.31 11.72
C VAL A 51 13.48 12.35 10.70
N LEU A 52 14.26 13.41 10.50
CA LEU A 52 13.92 14.47 9.56
C LEU A 52 14.03 14.00 8.10
N SER A 53 15.03 13.17 7.78
CA SER A 53 15.15 12.54 6.45
C SER A 53 13.99 11.57 6.17
N ALA A 54 13.56 10.79 7.16
CA ALA A 54 12.40 9.92 7.06
C ALA A 54 11.12 10.74 6.85
N ALA A 55 10.93 11.84 7.59
CA ALA A 55 9.80 12.74 7.39
C ALA A 55 9.79 13.36 5.99
N ALA A 56 10.95 13.77 5.47
CA ALA A 56 11.07 14.28 4.11
C ALA A 56 10.70 13.22 3.06
N LEU A 57 11.15 11.97 3.22
CA LEU A 57 10.76 10.85 2.37
C LEU A 57 9.26 10.57 2.41
N VAL A 58 8.63 10.70 3.58
CA VAL A 58 7.17 10.59 3.71
C VAL A 58 6.50 11.68 2.87
N VAL A 59 6.92 12.94 2.98
CA VAL A 59 6.37 14.04 2.18
C VAL A 59 6.52 13.75 0.68
N VAL A 60 7.69 13.32 0.23
CA VAL A 60 7.93 12.94 -1.17
C VAL A 60 6.99 11.82 -1.60
N SER A 61 6.81 10.78 -0.78
CA SER A 61 5.89 9.68 -1.07
C SER A 61 4.44 10.16 -1.28
N TYR A 62 3.94 11.02 -0.40
CA TYR A 62 2.61 11.61 -0.53
C TYR A 62 2.47 12.49 -1.77
N LEU A 63 3.50 13.26 -2.12
CA LEU A 63 3.51 14.08 -3.34
C LEU A 63 3.46 13.19 -4.60
N THR A 64 4.29 12.15 -4.66
CA THR A 64 4.30 11.18 -5.77
C THR A 64 2.96 10.47 -5.91
N TYR A 65 2.34 10.09 -4.80
CA TYR A 65 0.99 9.50 -4.84
C TYR A 65 -0.08 10.51 -5.31
N GLY A 66 0.05 11.78 -4.93
CA GLY A 66 -0.76 12.88 -5.45
C GLY A 66 -0.64 13.05 -6.96
N LEU A 67 0.56 12.86 -7.52
CA LEU A 67 0.81 12.94 -8.97
C LEU A 67 0.04 11.84 -9.74
N TYR A 68 -0.10 10.63 -9.19
CA TYR A 68 -0.89 9.58 -9.84
C TYR A 68 -2.36 9.99 -10.04
N ASP A 69 -2.97 10.64 -9.05
CA ASP A 69 -4.34 11.13 -9.18
C ASP A 69 -4.44 12.35 -10.10
N LEU A 70 -3.37 13.14 -10.20
CA LEU A 70 -3.27 14.22 -11.17
C LEU A 70 -3.19 13.70 -12.62
N ILE A 71 -2.45 12.60 -12.84
CA ILE A 71 -2.38 11.89 -14.12
C ILE A 71 -3.75 11.29 -14.44
N GLY A 72 -4.39 10.64 -13.46
CA GLY A 72 -5.75 10.12 -13.60
C GLY A 72 -6.77 11.20 -13.97
N ARG A 73 -6.60 12.42 -13.42
CA ARG A 73 -7.37 13.60 -13.84
C ARG A 73 -7.13 13.96 -15.31
N ALA A 74 -5.87 14.04 -15.73
CA ALA A 74 -5.53 14.39 -17.11
C ALA A 74 -6.10 13.35 -18.09
N TYR A 75 -5.99 12.08 -17.74
CA TYR A 75 -6.52 10.95 -18.51
C TYR A 75 -8.06 10.94 -18.59
N CYS A 76 -8.75 11.26 -17.49
CA CYS A 76 -10.21 11.29 -17.45
C CYS A 76 -10.83 12.63 -17.89
N GLY A 77 -10.02 13.66 -18.17
CA GLY A 77 -10.47 14.96 -18.68
C GLY A 77 -11.36 15.77 -17.73
N HIS A 78 -11.38 15.47 -16.42
CA HIS A 78 -12.34 16.11 -15.52
C HIS A 78 -11.88 17.50 -15.00
N LYS A 79 -12.83 18.41 -14.80
CA LYS A 79 -12.60 19.83 -14.49
C LYS A 79 -12.29 20.17 -13.01
N LEU A 80 -12.27 19.19 -12.11
CA LEU A 80 -11.98 19.44 -10.68
C LEU A 80 -10.64 20.16 -10.45
N ALA A 81 -10.57 21.06 -9.46
CA ALA A 81 -9.36 21.84 -9.19
C ALA A 81 -8.18 20.94 -8.78
N LYS A 82 -6.94 21.32 -9.19
CA LYS A 82 -5.72 20.52 -8.91
C LYS A 82 -5.54 20.28 -7.40
N ARG A 83 -5.83 21.31 -6.59
CA ARG A 83 -5.75 21.23 -5.12
C ARG A 83 -6.75 20.25 -4.51
N GLN A 84 -7.97 20.17 -5.03
CA GLN A 84 -8.99 19.25 -4.52
C GLN A 84 -8.59 17.78 -4.77
N VAL A 85 -8.12 17.48 -5.98
CA VAL A 85 -7.61 16.15 -6.34
C VAL A 85 -6.43 15.74 -5.46
N MET A 86 -5.49 16.67 -5.22
CA MET A 86 -4.34 16.42 -4.35
C MET A 86 -4.74 16.15 -2.90
N LEU A 87 -5.69 16.92 -2.35
CA LEU A 87 -6.22 16.69 -1.00
C LEU A 87 -6.96 15.35 -0.88
N VAL A 88 -7.79 14.99 -1.88
CA VAL A 88 -8.47 13.69 -1.90
C VAL A 88 -7.44 12.55 -1.94
N SER A 89 -6.43 12.65 -2.80
CA SER A 89 -5.36 11.66 -2.89
C SER A 89 -4.57 11.54 -1.57
N PHE A 90 -4.23 12.68 -0.94
CA PHE A 90 -3.57 12.71 0.37
C PHE A 90 -4.38 11.98 1.45
N ILE A 91 -5.67 12.31 1.58
CA ILE A 91 -6.57 11.67 2.55
C ILE A 91 -6.68 10.17 2.25
N CYS A 92 -6.92 9.79 0.99
CA CYS A 92 -7.04 8.39 0.59
C CYS A 92 -5.74 7.62 0.86
N TYR A 93 -4.57 8.22 0.66
CA TYR A 93 -3.28 7.56 0.91
C TYR A 93 -3.05 7.31 2.40
N ALA A 94 -3.31 8.30 3.26
CA ALA A 94 -3.21 8.15 4.71
C ALA A 94 -4.14 7.05 5.24
N PHE A 95 -5.39 7.04 4.75
CA PHE A 95 -6.35 6.00 5.13
C PHE A 95 -6.00 4.63 4.53
N ASN A 96 -5.43 4.56 3.33
CA ASN A 96 -4.99 3.29 2.73
C ASN A 96 -3.89 2.65 3.59
N LEU A 97 -2.91 3.43 4.04
CA LEU A 97 -1.84 2.95 4.93
C LEU A 97 -2.34 2.50 6.31
N THR A 98 -3.44 3.08 6.81
CA THR A 98 -3.94 2.80 8.17
C THR A 98 -5.05 1.74 8.21
N LEU A 99 -5.99 1.78 7.26
CA LEU A 99 -7.18 0.93 7.21
C LEU A 99 -7.18 -0.03 6.00
N SER A 100 -6.04 -0.16 5.32
CA SER A 100 -5.86 -0.96 4.11
C SER A 100 -6.61 -0.42 2.87
N THR A 101 -6.39 -1.08 1.74
CA THR A 101 -6.83 -0.63 0.41
C THR A 101 -8.35 -0.63 0.25
N TRP A 102 -9.07 -1.53 0.94
CA TRP A 102 -10.54 -1.64 0.82
C TRP A 102 -11.28 -0.45 1.43
N VAL A 103 -11.00 -0.15 2.69
CA VAL A 103 -11.68 0.94 3.41
C VAL A 103 -11.05 2.28 3.06
N GLY A 104 -9.71 2.36 3.12
CA GLY A 104 -9.00 3.62 2.93
C GLY A 104 -8.74 4.00 1.48
N GLY A 105 -8.56 3.02 0.59
CA GLY A 105 -8.34 3.27 -0.84
C GLY A 105 -9.63 3.41 -1.62
N VAL A 106 -10.45 2.35 -1.68
CA VAL A 106 -11.66 2.30 -2.50
C VAL A 106 -12.77 3.17 -1.90
N ALA A 107 -13.23 2.85 -0.69
CA ALA A 107 -14.45 3.46 -0.15
C ALA A 107 -14.31 4.99 0.04
N MET A 108 -13.16 5.46 0.55
CA MET A 108 -12.91 6.89 0.72
C MET A 108 -12.82 7.62 -0.62
N ARG A 109 -12.09 7.07 -1.61
CA ARG A 109 -11.95 7.70 -2.93
C ARG A 109 -13.29 7.80 -3.64
N TYR A 110 -14.14 6.76 -3.56
CA TYR A 110 -15.52 6.83 -4.06
C TYR A 110 -16.36 7.87 -3.34
N ARG A 111 -16.31 7.93 -2.00
CA ARG A 111 -17.11 8.88 -1.22
C ARG A 111 -16.72 10.34 -1.49
N LEU A 112 -15.42 10.64 -1.46
CA LEU A 112 -14.89 11.99 -1.67
C LEU A 112 -15.14 12.47 -3.10
N TYR A 113 -14.85 11.65 -4.12
CA TYR A 113 -15.07 12.05 -5.50
C TYR A 113 -16.55 12.11 -5.89
N SER A 114 -17.41 11.25 -5.33
CA SER A 114 -18.87 11.36 -5.54
C SER A 114 -19.43 12.65 -4.95
N ARG A 115 -18.94 13.08 -3.78
CA ARG A 115 -19.29 14.39 -3.19
C ARG A 115 -18.82 15.57 -4.03
N LEU A 116 -17.74 15.40 -4.78
CA LEU A 116 -17.21 16.38 -5.73
C LEU A 116 -17.90 16.31 -7.11
N GLY A 117 -18.93 15.46 -7.27
CA GLY A 117 -19.75 15.39 -8.48
C GLY A 117 -19.19 14.53 -9.61
N LEU A 118 -18.18 13.68 -9.34
CA LEU A 118 -17.66 12.77 -10.36
C LEU A 118 -18.55 11.52 -10.54
N PRO A 119 -18.74 11.04 -11.79
CA PRO A 119 -19.41 9.78 -12.04
C PRO A 119 -18.61 8.61 -11.47
N GLY A 120 -19.29 7.60 -10.91
CA GLY A 120 -18.66 6.40 -10.35
C GLY A 120 -17.76 5.65 -11.35
N GLY A 121 -18.13 5.65 -12.64
CA GLY A 121 -17.30 5.06 -13.71
C GLY A 121 -15.96 5.76 -13.87
N THR A 122 -15.92 7.09 -13.77
CA THR A 122 -14.68 7.88 -13.81
C THR A 122 -13.81 7.62 -12.59
N ILE A 123 -14.41 7.52 -11.40
CA ILE A 123 -13.70 7.18 -10.16
C ILE A 123 -13.03 5.80 -10.27
N THR A 124 -13.76 4.83 -10.82
CA THR A 124 -13.26 3.47 -11.04
C THR A 124 -12.03 3.47 -11.95
N ARG A 125 -12.08 4.23 -13.05
CA ARG A 125 -10.96 4.36 -14.00
C ARG A 125 -9.73 5.01 -13.37
N ILE A 126 -9.91 6.09 -12.60
CA ILE A 126 -8.81 6.75 -11.88
C ILE A 126 -8.18 5.77 -10.89
N PHE A 127 -9.01 5.06 -10.12
CA PHE A 127 -8.54 4.11 -9.13
C PHE A 127 -7.82 2.91 -9.75
N SER A 128 -8.38 2.32 -10.82
CA SER A 128 -7.74 1.20 -11.52
C SER A 128 -6.42 1.61 -12.15
N LEU A 129 -6.35 2.80 -12.74
CA LEU A 129 -5.10 3.35 -13.29
C LEU A 129 -4.07 3.56 -12.18
N SER A 130 -4.48 4.09 -11.03
CA SER A 130 -3.59 4.30 -9.87
C SER A 130 -3.04 2.98 -9.33
N ILE A 131 -3.87 1.93 -9.22
CA ILE A 131 -3.40 0.58 -8.85
C ILE A 131 -2.44 0.04 -9.90
N ALA A 132 -2.83 0.04 -11.17
CA ALA A 132 -2.01 -0.52 -12.24
C ALA A 132 -0.64 0.16 -12.31
N THR A 133 -0.61 1.49 -12.24
CA THR A 133 0.63 2.28 -12.25
C THR A 133 1.50 1.98 -11.04
N ASN A 134 0.89 1.81 -9.86
CA ASN A 134 1.63 1.47 -8.64
C ASN A 134 2.26 0.08 -8.72
N TRP A 135 1.51 -0.94 -9.18
CA TRP A 135 2.01 -2.29 -9.36
C TRP A 135 3.08 -2.37 -10.45
N LEU A 136 2.89 -1.65 -11.57
CA LEU A 136 3.92 -1.53 -12.61
C LEU A 136 5.20 -0.91 -12.07
N GLY A 137 5.09 0.11 -11.21
CA GLY A 137 6.23 0.69 -10.50
C GLY A 137 6.98 -0.34 -9.66
N TYR A 138 6.26 -1.19 -8.91
CA TYR A 138 6.89 -2.27 -8.14
C TYR A 138 7.51 -3.36 -9.02
N ILE A 139 6.86 -3.73 -10.12
CA ILE A 139 7.37 -4.72 -11.08
C ILE A 139 8.65 -4.18 -11.74
N LEU A 140 8.67 -2.91 -12.14
CA LEU A 140 9.85 -2.27 -12.72
C LEU A 140 10.98 -2.18 -11.70
N LEU A 141 10.70 -1.68 -10.49
CA LEU A 141 11.72 -1.53 -9.45
C LEU A 141 12.28 -2.90 -9.02
N GLY A 142 11.40 -3.89 -8.81
CA GLY A 142 11.81 -5.26 -8.52
C GLY A 142 12.60 -5.89 -9.66
N GLY A 143 12.19 -5.68 -10.91
CA GLY A 143 12.89 -6.13 -12.10
C GLY A 143 14.32 -5.57 -12.20
N VAL A 144 14.47 -4.25 -12.02
CA VAL A 144 15.78 -3.58 -12.00
C VAL A 144 16.65 -4.11 -10.86
N VAL A 145 16.10 -4.21 -9.64
CA VAL A 145 16.84 -4.68 -8.46
C VAL A 145 17.31 -6.13 -8.62
N PHE A 146 16.47 -7.00 -9.19
CA PHE A 146 16.81 -8.39 -9.43
C PHE A 146 17.85 -8.58 -10.53
N ILE A 147 17.78 -7.81 -11.62
CA ILE A 147 18.80 -7.85 -12.68
C ILE A 147 20.13 -7.28 -12.20
N ALA A 148 20.10 -6.18 -11.45
CA ALA A 148 21.30 -5.53 -10.92
C ALA A 148 22.06 -6.41 -9.91
N GLY A 149 21.44 -7.47 -9.39
CA GLY A 149 22.09 -8.40 -8.46
C GLY A 149 22.46 -7.78 -7.11
N ILE A 150 21.83 -6.66 -6.75
CA ILE A 150 22.12 -5.91 -5.51
C ILE A 150 21.57 -6.64 -4.27
N VAL A 151 20.70 -7.64 -4.45
CA VAL A 151 20.09 -8.41 -3.37
C VAL A 151 20.98 -9.62 -3.03
N PRO A 152 21.75 -9.59 -1.92
CA PRO A 152 22.49 -10.76 -1.49
C PRO A 152 21.50 -11.85 -1.08
N ILE A 153 21.57 -13.00 -1.75
CA ILE A 153 20.73 -14.15 -1.41
C ILE A 153 21.36 -14.87 -0.20
N PRO A 154 20.63 -15.07 0.91
CA PRO A 154 21.15 -15.80 2.06
C PRO A 154 21.62 -17.21 1.66
N PRO A 155 22.78 -17.68 2.15
CA PRO A 155 23.28 -19.01 1.82
C PRO A 155 22.29 -20.08 2.29
N GLY A 156 21.80 -20.90 1.36
CA GLY A 156 20.83 -21.98 1.62
C GLY A 156 19.45 -21.80 0.95
N TRP A 157 19.23 -20.72 0.20
CA TRP A 157 17.98 -20.54 -0.55
C TRP A 157 17.97 -21.32 -1.88
N PHE A 158 16.84 -21.95 -2.20
CA PHE A 158 16.67 -22.74 -3.44
C PHE A 158 16.71 -21.90 -4.73
N ILE A 159 16.51 -20.59 -4.62
CA ILE A 159 16.51 -19.67 -5.75
C ILE A 159 17.94 -19.12 -5.90
N GLY A 160 18.67 -19.62 -6.89
CA GLY A 160 19.99 -19.09 -7.25
C GLY A 160 19.91 -17.70 -7.88
N GLU A 161 21.03 -16.97 -7.84
CA GLU A 161 21.14 -15.61 -8.42
C GLU A 161 20.74 -15.55 -9.90
N GLY A 162 21.04 -16.60 -10.67
CA GLY A 162 20.65 -16.70 -12.07
C GLY A 162 19.14 -16.72 -12.28
N THR A 163 18.41 -17.50 -11.49
CA THR A 163 16.94 -17.56 -11.54
C THR A 163 16.32 -16.22 -11.15
N LEU A 164 16.89 -15.54 -10.14
CA LEU A 164 16.40 -14.23 -9.71
C LEU A 164 16.57 -13.17 -10.81
N ARG A 165 17.72 -13.18 -11.53
CA ARG A 165 17.95 -12.30 -12.68
C ARG A 165 17.00 -12.60 -13.84
N VAL A 166 16.69 -13.87 -14.12
CA VAL A 166 15.71 -14.27 -15.14
C VAL A 166 14.32 -13.76 -14.78
N ILE A 167 13.89 -13.90 -13.52
CA ILE A 167 12.63 -13.32 -13.03
C ILE A 167 12.64 -11.81 -13.23
N GLY A 168 13.73 -11.13 -12.87
CA GLY A 168 13.89 -9.70 -13.10
C GLY A 168 13.75 -9.30 -14.58
N ALA A 169 14.36 -10.05 -15.49
CA ALA A 169 14.26 -9.83 -16.93
C ALA A 169 12.82 -10.01 -17.45
N VAL A 170 12.10 -11.03 -16.98
CA VAL A 170 10.69 -11.26 -17.32
C VAL A 170 9.81 -10.11 -16.80
N LEU A 171 10.05 -9.62 -15.59
CA LEU A 171 9.32 -8.48 -15.02
C LEU A 171 9.56 -7.20 -15.85
N LEU A 172 10.81 -6.93 -16.27
CA LEU A 172 11.10 -5.79 -17.14
C LEU A 172 10.50 -5.95 -18.54
N ALA A 173 10.53 -7.16 -19.12
CA ALA A 173 9.88 -7.43 -20.39
C ALA A 173 8.37 -7.18 -20.33
N MET A 174 7.71 -7.59 -19.24
CA MET A 174 6.30 -7.31 -19.01
C MET A 174 6.00 -5.80 -18.96
N VAL A 175 6.86 -5.02 -18.31
CA VAL A 175 6.73 -3.56 -18.28
C VAL A 175 6.97 -2.95 -19.66
N ALA A 176 7.95 -3.44 -20.41
CA ALA A 176 8.24 -2.99 -21.77
C ALA A 176 7.13 -3.30 -22.78
N VAL A 177 6.40 -4.41 -22.61
CA VAL A 177 5.23 -4.76 -23.43
C VAL A 177 4.01 -3.90 -23.09
N TYR A 178 3.91 -3.45 -21.83
CA TYR A 178 2.80 -2.62 -21.37
C TYR A 178 2.93 -1.14 -21.78
N LEU A 179 4.16 -0.62 -21.81
CA LEU A 179 4.50 0.77 -22.18
C LEU A 179 4.35 1.01 -23.69
#